data_AF-A0A955N7D8-F1
#
_entry.id   AF-A0A955N7D8-F1
#
_cell.length_a   1.000
_cell.length_b   1.000
_cell.length_c   1.000
_cell.angle_alpha   90.00
_cell.angle_beta   90.00
_cell.angle_gamma   90.00
#
_symmetry.space_group_name_H-M   'P 1'
#
loop_
_entity.id
_entity.type
_entity.pdbx_description
1 polymer ?
#
loop_
_entity_poly.entity_id
_entity_poly.type
_entity_poly.pdbx_seq_one_letter_code
_entity_poly.pdbx_strand_id
1 'polypeptide(L)'
;EIRQTTIPIEEDKALNERMYGELQGLNKAETAQKYGDQQVKIWRRSFDVPPPGGESLKDTAERVIPYYENRIRPELLANKTVLVVAHGNSLRSLVMHLEQLSKEAVLELNIPTGAPLWYELDESGAVTGHRYL
;
A
#
# COMPACT_ATOMS: atom_id res chain seq x y z
N GLU A 1 20.59 -6.17 -10.24
CA GLU A 1 19.56 -6.00 -11.29
C GLU A 1 19.48 -7.28 -12.11
N ILE A 2 18.32 -7.93 -12.11
CA ILE A 2 18.08 -9.14 -12.89
C ILE A 2 17.78 -8.64 -14.31
N ARG A 3 18.67 -8.88 -15.27
CA ARG A 3 18.70 -8.25 -16.61
C ARG A 3 17.55 -8.68 -17.54
N GLN A 4 16.30 -8.59 -17.07
CA GLN A 4 15.09 -8.85 -17.84
C GLN A 4 14.61 -7.53 -18.45
N THR A 5 15.19 -7.15 -19.59
CA THR A 5 14.88 -5.88 -20.28
C THR A 5 13.61 -5.93 -21.14
N THR A 6 12.97 -7.10 -21.24
CA THR A 6 11.81 -7.33 -22.11
C THR A 6 10.48 -7.20 -21.41
N ILE A 7 10.46 -7.13 -20.08
CA ILE A 7 9.23 -6.95 -19.31
C ILE A 7 8.94 -5.44 -19.25
N PRO A 8 7.75 -4.98 -19.65
CA PRO A 8 7.40 -3.57 -19.54
C PRO A 8 7.36 -3.14 -18.07
N ILE A 9 7.94 -1.98 -17.78
CA ILE A 9 7.95 -1.37 -16.45
C ILE A 9 7.18 -0.04 -16.55
N GLU A 10 6.17 0.12 -15.70
CA GLU A 10 5.43 1.37 -15.53
C GLU A 10 5.66 1.86 -14.09
N GLU A 11 6.13 3.09 -13.94
CA GLU A 11 6.35 3.74 -12.65
C GLU A 11 5.30 4.82 -12.45
N ASP A 12 4.60 4.79 -11.31
CA ASP A 12 3.61 5.82 -10.98
C ASP A 12 3.67 6.20 -9.50
N LYS A 13 3.60 7.52 -9.25
CA LYS A 13 3.59 8.10 -7.91
C LYS A 13 2.43 7.63 -7.04
N ALA A 14 1.34 7.14 -7.65
CA ALA A 14 0.20 6.57 -6.96
C ALA A 14 0.58 5.36 -6.11
N LEU A 15 1.69 4.67 -6.42
CA LEU A 15 2.20 3.53 -5.66
C LEU A 15 3.26 3.90 -4.60
N ASN A 16 3.61 5.18 -4.47
CA ASN A 16 4.59 5.65 -3.48
C ASN A 16 4.17 5.35 -2.04
N GLU A 17 5.14 5.20 -1.13
CA GLU A 17 4.88 5.09 0.30
C GLU A 17 4.03 6.27 0.83
N ARG A 18 3.30 6.04 1.92
CA ARG A 18 2.58 7.08 2.67
C ARG A 18 3.53 8.23 3.02
N MET A 19 3.15 9.44 2.64
CA MET A 19 3.91 10.65 2.95
C MET A 19 3.84 10.94 4.45
N TYR A 20 4.97 10.91 5.15
CA TYR A 20 5.01 11.19 6.60
C TYR A 20 5.05 12.69 6.96
N GLY A 21 4.89 13.59 5.98
CA GLY A 21 4.87 15.03 6.19
C GLY A 21 6.08 15.55 6.99
N GLU A 22 5.82 16.37 8.00
CA GLU A 22 6.82 16.92 8.91
C GLU A 22 7.59 15.85 9.72
N LEU A 23 7.14 14.59 9.74
CA LEU A 23 7.84 13.50 10.42
C LEU A 23 8.93 12.85 9.57
N GLN A 24 9.05 13.22 8.29
CA GLN A 24 10.09 12.67 7.42
C GLN A 24 11.49 13.03 7.95
N GLY A 25 12.37 12.03 8.00
CA GLY A 25 13.75 12.21 8.49
C GLY A 25 13.88 12.30 10.01
N LEU A 26 12.78 12.42 10.77
CA LEU A 26 12.83 12.46 12.23
C LEU A 26 12.93 11.05 12.83
N ASN A 27 13.72 10.92 13.89
CA ASN A 27 13.77 9.67 14.62
C ASN A 27 12.50 9.50 15.49
N LYS A 28 12.17 8.25 15.85
CA LYS A 28 10.94 7.94 16.61
C LYS A 28 10.93 8.59 18.00
N ALA A 29 12.07 8.59 18.68
CA ALA A 29 12.23 9.08 20.04
C ALA A 29 12.14 10.61 20.11
N GLU A 30 12.77 11.33 19.18
CA GLU A 30 12.69 12.79 19.04
C GLU A 30 11.26 13.24 18.76
N THR A 31 10.59 12.54 17.85
CA THR A 31 9.18 12.83 17.53
C THR A 31 8.30 12.61 18.75
N ALA A 32 8.53 11.54 19.51
CA ALA A 32 7.80 11.26 20.74
C ALA A 32 8.06 12.29 21.84
N GLN A 33 9.30 12.77 21.98
CA GLN A 33 9.63 13.84 22.93
C GLN A 33 8.92 15.16 22.57
N LYS A 34 8.82 15.47 21.27
CA LYS A 34 8.21 16.73 20.80
C LYS A 34 6.67 16.72 20.82
N TYR A 35 6.06 15.61 20.42
CA TYR A 35 4.60 15.55 20.19
C TYR A 35 3.87 14.58 21.13
N GLY A 36 4.60 13.80 21.93
CA GLY A 36 4.07 12.78 22.83
C GLY A 36 3.86 11.42 22.15
N ASP A 37 4.10 10.34 22.92
CA ASP A 37 3.99 8.96 22.43
C ASP A 37 2.59 8.62 21.90
N GLN A 38 1.55 9.13 22.55
CA GLN A 38 0.16 8.88 22.14
C GLN A 38 -0.12 9.48 20.76
N GLN A 39 0.32 10.71 20.51
CA GLN A 39 0.12 11.39 19.22
C GLN A 39 0.92 10.70 18.10
N VAL A 40 2.17 10.34 18.37
CA VAL A 40 3.01 9.62 17.41
C VAL A 40 2.42 8.24 17.09
N LYS A 41 1.85 7.57 18.09
CA LYS A 41 1.16 6.29 17.88
C LYS A 41 -0.08 6.47 17.01
N ILE A 42 -0.88 7.53 17.22
CA ILE A 42 -2.04 7.85 16.38
C ILE A 42 -1.60 8.08 14.93
N TRP A 43 -0.63 8.96 14.67
CA TRP A 43 -0.17 9.22 13.29
C TRP A 43 0.38 7.97 12.59
N ARG A 44 0.94 7.02 13.35
CA ARG A 44 1.51 5.81 12.78
C ARG A 44 0.49 4.70 12.55
N ARG A 45 -0.53 4.61 13.40
CA ARG A 45 -1.46 3.48 13.48
C ARG A 45 -2.92 3.84 13.20
N SER A 46 -3.25 5.12 13.03
CA SER A 46 -4.59 5.52 12.62
C SER A 46 -4.78 5.27 11.12
N PHE A 47 -6.02 4.97 10.75
CA PHE A 47 -6.44 4.85 9.37
C PHE A 47 -6.55 6.22 8.69
N ASP A 48 -7.14 7.20 9.37
CA ASP A 48 -7.61 8.48 8.79
C ASP A 48 -7.00 9.73 9.43
N VAL A 49 -6.11 9.59 10.41
CA VAL A 49 -5.43 10.73 11.04
C VAL A 49 -4.01 10.87 10.50
N PRO A 50 -3.75 11.82 9.58
CA PRO A 50 -2.43 12.03 9.02
C PRO A 50 -1.51 12.76 10.02
N PRO A 51 -0.18 12.59 9.90
CA PRO A 51 0.77 13.53 10.49
C PRO A 51 0.66 14.92 9.82
N PRO A 52 1.14 15.99 10.47
CA PRO A 52 1.14 17.33 9.88
C PRO A 52 1.83 17.35 8.52
N GLY A 53 1.14 17.87 7.50
CA GLY A 53 1.64 17.95 6.13
C GLY A 53 1.87 16.59 5.43
N GLY A 54 1.32 15.50 5.96
CA GLY A 54 1.46 14.16 5.39
C GLY A 54 0.12 13.50 5.01
N GLU A 55 0.21 12.21 4.73
CA GLU A 55 -0.90 11.34 4.34
C GLU A 55 -1.26 10.38 5.48
N SER A 56 -2.54 10.07 5.60
CA SER A 56 -3.06 8.93 6.35
C SER A 56 -3.08 7.67 5.45
N LEU A 57 -3.47 6.52 6.01
CA LEU A 57 -3.67 5.33 5.19
C LEU A 57 -4.88 5.48 4.25
N LYS A 58 -5.89 6.24 4.69
CA LYS A 58 -7.04 6.65 3.86
C LYS A 58 -6.58 7.44 2.63
N ASP A 59 -5.76 8.47 2.82
CA ASP A 59 -5.28 9.31 1.70
C ASP A 59 -4.41 8.49 0.74
N THR A 60 -3.60 7.57 1.27
CA THR A 60 -2.84 6.61 0.46
C THR A 60 -3.77 5.73 -0.37
N ALA A 61 -4.86 5.21 0.21
CA ALA A 61 -5.84 4.41 -0.50
C ALA A 61 -6.58 5.20 -1.59
N GLU A 62 -6.90 6.47 -1.34
CA GLU A 62 -7.57 7.36 -2.30
C GLU A 62 -6.78 7.57 -3.60
N ARG A 63 -5.44 7.45 -3.57
CA ARG A 63 -4.62 7.47 -4.80
C ARG A 63 -4.28 6.09 -5.34
N VAL A 64 -4.11 5.08 -4.49
CA VAL A 64 -3.75 3.71 -4.92
C VAL A 64 -4.91 3.02 -5.62
N ILE A 65 -6.13 3.12 -5.06
CA ILE A 65 -7.30 2.38 -5.58
C ILE A 65 -7.67 2.84 -6.99
N PRO A 66 -7.76 4.15 -7.30
CA PRO A 66 -8.01 4.59 -8.67
C PRO A 66 -6.93 4.15 -9.66
N TYR A 67 -5.67 4.12 -9.23
CA TYR A 67 -4.59 3.62 -10.10
C TYR A 67 -4.75 2.13 -10.37
N TYR A 68 -5.08 1.33 -9.35
CA TYR A 68 -5.41 -0.08 -9.53
C TYR A 68 -6.56 -0.27 -10.52
N GLU A 69 -7.70 0.40 -10.31
CA GLU A 69 -8.90 0.23 -11.14
C GLU A 69 -8.69 0.65 -12.60
N ASN A 70 -7.93 1.73 -12.83
CA ASN A 70 -7.78 2.31 -14.18
C ASN A 70 -6.57 1.79 -14.95
N ARG A 71 -5.54 1.24 -14.27
CA ARG A 71 -4.28 0.82 -14.90
C ARG A 71 -3.99 -0.66 -14.70
N ILE A 72 -4.05 -1.16 -13.46
CA ILE A 72 -3.65 -2.54 -13.15
C ILE A 72 -4.77 -3.53 -13.50
N ARG A 73 -6.00 -3.26 -13.06
CA ARG A 73 -7.15 -4.15 -13.24
C ARG A 73 -7.45 -4.44 -14.72
N PRO A 74 -7.41 -3.46 -15.65
CA PRO A 74 -7.61 -3.75 -17.08
C PRO A 74 -6.57 -4.72 -17.65
N GLU A 75 -5.32 -4.63 -17.19
CA GLU A 75 -4.25 -5.55 -17.62
C GLU A 75 -4.50 -6.97 -17.10
N LEU A 76 -4.98 -7.11 -15.85
CA LEU A 76 -5.40 -8.39 -15.28
C LEU A 76 -6.57 -9.00 -16.06
N LEU A 77 -7.60 -8.19 -16.38
CA LEU A 77 -8.74 -8.63 -17.20
C LEU A 77 -8.36 -8.97 -18.64
N ALA A 78 -7.22 -8.47 -19.13
CA ALA A 78 -6.63 -8.87 -20.40
C ALA A 78 -5.78 -10.15 -20.30
N ASN A 79 -5.95 -10.94 -19.23
CA ASN A 79 -5.22 -12.19 -18.95
C ASN A 79 -3.69 -12.02 -18.86
N LYS A 80 -3.21 -10.85 -18.45
CA LYS A 80 -1.78 -10.63 -18.19
C LYS A 80 -1.43 -10.90 -16.73
N THR A 81 -0.20 -11.36 -16.51
CA THR A 81 0.38 -11.44 -15.17
C THR A 81 1.03 -10.11 -14.82
N VAL A 82 0.59 -9.47 -13.75
CA VAL A 82 1.11 -8.18 -13.27
C VAL A 82 1.85 -8.38 -11.95
N LEU A 83 3.07 -7.85 -11.87
CA LEU A 83 3.84 -7.75 -10.63
C LEU A 83 3.79 -6.30 -10.12
N VAL A 84 3.26 -6.11 -8.91
CA VAL A 84 3.26 -4.80 -8.24
C VAL A 84 4.39 -4.78 -7.21
N VAL A 85 5.43 -3.98 -7.48
CA VAL A 85 6.53 -3.74 -6.53
C VAL A 85 6.34 -2.35 -5.94
N ALA A 86 5.99 -2.28 -4.66
CA ALA A 86 5.66 -1.02 -3.99
C ALA A 86 6.03 -1.07 -2.50
N HIS A 87 5.45 -0.17 -1.73
CA HIS A 87 5.76 0.06 -0.31
C HIS A 87 4.66 -0.47 0.61
N GLY A 88 4.95 -0.48 1.92
CA GLY A 88 4.06 -1.10 2.91
C GLY A 88 2.66 -0.52 2.92
N ASN A 89 2.49 0.82 2.96
CA ASN A 89 1.14 1.38 3.04
C ASN A 89 0.40 1.34 1.70
N SER A 90 1.10 1.46 0.57
CA SER A 90 0.48 1.29 -0.75
C SER A 90 -0.01 -0.13 -0.98
N LEU A 91 0.81 -1.12 -0.62
CA LEU A 91 0.41 -2.53 -0.69
C LEU A 91 -0.73 -2.83 0.28
N ARG A 92 -0.73 -2.28 1.50
CA ARG A 92 -1.87 -2.41 2.42
C ARG A 92 -3.16 -1.82 1.85
N SER A 93 -3.10 -0.63 1.23
CA SER A 93 -4.26 -0.03 0.58
C SER A 93 -4.80 -0.92 -0.55
N LEU A 94 -3.91 -1.55 -1.32
CA LEU A 94 -4.29 -2.48 -2.36
C LEU A 94 -4.92 -3.76 -1.79
N VAL A 95 -4.29 -4.39 -0.79
CA VAL A 95 -4.82 -5.59 -0.12
C VAL A 95 -6.16 -5.30 0.53
N MET A 96 -6.32 -4.14 1.19
CA MET A 96 -7.60 -3.71 1.76
C MET A 96 -8.71 -3.69 0.71
N HIS A 97 -8.41 -3.19 -0.50
CA HIS A 97 -9.37 -3.15 -1.61
C HIS A 97 -9.64 -4.55 -2.17
N LEU A 98 -8.60 -5.36 -2.39
CA LEU A 98 -8.71 -6.70 -2.96
C LEU A 98 -9.49 -7.67 -2.05
N GLU A 99 -9.26 -7.59 -0.74
CA GLU A 99 -9.87 -8.49 0.25
C GLU A 99 -11.07 -7.86 0.98
N GLN A 100 -11.48 -6.64 0.60
CA GLN A 100 -12.60 -5.92 1.20
C GLN A 100 -12.45 -5.78 2.74
N LEU A 101 -11.22 -5.52 3.20
CA LEU A 101 -10.91 -5.44 4.63
C LEU A 101 -11.54 -4.19 5.25
N SER A 102 -11.96 -4.32 6.52
CA SER A 102 -12.36 -3.16 7.32
C SER A 102 -11.16 -2.26 7.66
N LYS A 103 -11.46 -1.04 8.10
CA LYS A 103 -10.44 -0.08 8.57
C LYS A 103 -9.61 -0.65 9.73
N GLU A 104 -10.22 -1.45 10.59
CA GLU A 104 -9.56 -2.07 11.74
C GLU A 104 -8.69 -3.25 11.28
N ALA A 105 -9.20 -4.07 10.36
CA ALA A 105 -8.47 -5.22 9.85
C ALA A 105 -7.19 -4.81 9.09
N VAL A 106 -7.23 -3.75 8.27
CA VAL A 106 -6.05 -3.27 7.54
C VAL A 106 -4.96 -2.72 8.46
N LEU A 107 -5.30 -2.22 9.66
CA LEU A 107 -4.32 -1.71 10.61
C LEU A 107 -3.51 -2.83 11.29
N GLU A 108 -4.11 -4.01 11.43
CA GLU A 108 -3.45 -5.21 11.94
C GLU A 108 -2.74 -6.01 10.84
N LEU A 109 -2.95 -5.65 9.56
CA LEU A 109 -2.30 -6.30 8.42
C LEU A 109 -0.79 -6.05 8.42
N ASN A 110 -0.02 -7.14 8.49
CA ASN A 110 1.42 -7.14 8.37
C ASN A 110 1.85 -7.83 7.07
N ILE A 111 2.37 -7.06 6.12
CA ILE A 111 2.93 -7.57 4.87
C ILE A 111 4.45 -7.73 5.06
N PRO A 112 5.00 -8.96 5.06
CA PRO A 112 6.42 -9.19 5.21
C PRO A 112 7.20 -8.59 4.04
N THR A 113 8.35 -7.99 4.35
CA THR A 113 9.24 -7.41 3.33
C THR A 113 9.93 -8.52 2.52
N GLY A 114 9.88 -8.40 1.19
CA GLY A 114 10.60 -9.30 0.28
C GLY A 114 9.96 -10.67 0.09
N ALA A 115 8.76 -10.91 0.62
CA ALA A 115 8.00 -12.13 0.37
C ALA A 115 6.88 -11.84 -0.64
N PRO A 116 6.86 -12.50 -1.82
CA PRO A 116 5.80 -12.30 -2.80
C PRO A 116 4.45 -12.78 -2.27
N LEU A 117 3.43 -11.91 -2.37
CA LEU A 117 2.04 -12.26 -2.10
C LEU A 117 1.32 -12.43 -3.44
N TRP A 118 0.95 -13.67 -3.74
CA TRP A 118 0.28 -14.07 -4.99
C TRP A 118 -1.23 -14.02 -4.81
N TYR A 119 -1.93 -13.33 -5.72
CA TYR A 119 -3.39 -13.30 -5.80
C TYR A 119 -3.87 -14.00 -7.07
N GLU A 120 -4.94 -14.77 -6.95
CA GLU A 120 -5.70 -15.33 -8.05
C GLU A 120 -7.02 -14.56 -8.17
N LEU A 121 -7.35 -14.14 -9.39
CA LEU A 121 -8.56 -13.39 -9.70
C LEU A 121 -9.37 -14.15 -10.76
N ASP A 122 -10.69 -14.07 -10.68
CA ASP A 122 -11.58 -14.57 -11.72
C ASP A 122 -11.74 -13.58 -12.89
N GLU A 123 -12.53 -13.97 -13.90
CA GLU A 123 -12.81 -13.14 -15.09
C GLU A 123 -13.52 -11.82 -14.78
N SER A 124 -14.13 -11.69 -13.60
CA SER A 124 -14.73 -10.44 -13.13
C SER A 124 -13.73 -9.54 -12.40
N GLY A 125 -12.52 -10.05 -12.12
CA GLY A 125 -11.51 -9.40 -11.31
C GLY A 125 -11.76 -9.53 -9.81
N ALA A 126 -12.60 -10.48 -9.38
CA ALA A 126 -12.78 -10.79 -7.96
C ALA A 126 -11.69 -11.77 -7.50
N VAL A 127 -11.18 -11.56 -6.28
CA VAL A 127 -10.17 -12.45 -5.70
C VAL A 127 -10.77 -13.81 -5.36
N THR A 128 -10.16 -14.88 -5.87
CA THR A 128 -10.56 -16.27 -5.62
C THR A 128 -9.62 -16.98 -4.64
N GLY A 129 -8.41 -16.46 -4.46
CA GLY A 129 -7.46 -16.97 -3.49
C GLY A 129 -6.19 -16.13 -3.41
N HIS A 130 -5.43 -16.29 -2.32
CA HIS A 130 -4.11 -15.70 -2.18
C HIS A 130 -3.17 -16.59 -1.36
N ARG A 131 -1.86 -16.46 -1.59
CA ARG A 131 -0.82 -17.16 -0.81
C ARG A 131 0.51 -16.42 -0.87
N TYR A 132 1.32 -16.55 0.17
CA TYR A 132 2.74 -16.21 0.08
C TYR A 132 3.51 -17.30 -0.67
N LEU A 133 4.51 -16.90 -1.45
CA LEU A 133 5.43 -17.79 -2.17
C LEU A 133 6.71 -18.07 -1.37
#